data_AF-K0RZA6-F1
#
_entry.id   AF-K0RZA6-F1
#
_cell.length_a   1.000
_cell.length_b   1.000
_cell.length_c   1.000
_cell.angle_alpha   90.00
_cell.angle_beta   90.00
_cell.angle_gamma   90.00
#
_symmetry.space_group_name_H-M   'P 1'
#
loop_
_entity.id
_entity.type
_entity.pdbx_description
1 polymer ?
#
loop_
_entity_poly.entity_id
_entity_poly.type
_entity_poly.pdbx_seq_one_letter_code
_entity_poly.pdbx_strand_id
1 'polypeptide(L)'
;MRRCSECVAAGNELVLFTKGRERSTDDECPICSRLLPLEDNKWMLQTCCMKTTCLGCAYQTRMSDDCPFCRAPNAVSYEEDFPTIKKRVDVGDPVAIHYLGDSYMKGINGFERDVPKAVELLERAAALGSKEAHLQLGVLFDRFSVDWGIDKDLARAVGHYEFAAKQGKALSRHNLGVIEHNTGSKGLALKHFMISAKLGDTDSLEKSRTCSKGG
;
A
#
# COMPACT_ATOMS: atom_id res chain seq x y z
N MET A 1 30.93 -10.73 18.44
CA MET A 1 29.91 -11.77 18.74
C MET A 1 28.96 -11.88 17.56
N ARG A 2 28.93 -13.01 16.84
CA ARG A 2 27.90 -13.28 15.82
C ARG A 2 26.68 -13.87 16.53
N ARG A 3 25.49 -13.29 16.33
CA ARG A 3 24.23 -13.85 16.86
C ARG A 3 23.89 -15.12 16.07
N CYS A 4 23.37 -16.15 16.76
CA CYS A 4 22.85 -17.36 16.11
C CYS A 4 21.69 -16.98 15.17
N SER A 5 21.52 -17.72 14.06
CA SER A 5 20.45 -17.49 13.07
C SER A 5 19.06 -17.51 13.72
N GLU A 6 18.83 -18.39 14.68
CA GLU A 6 17.59 -18.49 15.45
C GLU A 6 17.31 -17.22 16.28
N CYS A 7 18.34 -16.67 16.92
CA CYS A 7 18.21 -15.41 17.67
C CYS A 7 17.92 -14.22 16.76
N VAL A 8 18.44 -14.23 15.53
CA VAL A 8 18.16 -13.19 14.53
C VAL A 8 16.72 -13.32 14.03
N ALA A 9 16.26 -14.53 13.72
CA ALA A 9 14.88 -14.78 13.29
C ALA A 9 13.86 -14.38 14.37
N ALA A 10 14.07 -14.82 15.62
CA ALA A 10 13.21 -14.45 16.74
C ALA A 10 13.20 -12.93 16.99
N GLY A 11 14.35 -12.26 16.85
CA GLY A 11 14.46 -10.81 16.94
C GLY A 11 13.69 -10.09 15.83
N ASN A 12 13.79 -10.57 14.58
CA ASN A 12 13.07 -10.01 13.45
C ASN A 12 11.56 -10.17 13.59
N GLU A 13 11.11 -11.35 14.04
CA GLU A 13 9.70 -11.61 14.34
C GLU A 13 9.17 -10.66 15.42
N LEU A 14 9.92 -10.48 16.51
CA LEU A 14 9.55 -9.56 17.59
C LEU A 14 9.41 -8.12 17.07
N VAL A 15 10.37 -7.64 16.27
CA VAL A 15 10.29 -6.31 15.64
C VAL A 15 9.08 -6.21 14.72
N LEU A 16 8.80 -7.26 13.93
CA LEU A 16 7.66 -7.29 13.04
C LEU A 16 6.35 -7.16 13.81
N PHE A 17 6.15 -7.83 14.95
CA PHE A 17 4.89 -7.75 15.71
C PHE A 17 4.79 -6.55 16.66
N THR A 18 5.87 -5.83 16.92
CA THR A 18 5.85 -4.62 17.76
C THR A 18 5.59 -3.35 16.95
N LYS A 19 6.07 -3.26 15.71
CA LYS A 19 5.87 -2.10 14.82
C LYS A 19 4.56 -2.13 14.03
N GLY A 20 4.17 -0.97 13.47
CA GLY A 20 3.02 -0.86 12.56
C GLY A 20 1.69 -1.33 13.16
N ARG A 21 1.46 -1.00 14.44
CA ARG A 21 0.20 -1.28 15.17
C ARG A 21 -0.81 -0.15 15.08
N GLU A 22 -0.41 0.96 14.47
CA GLU A 22 -1.20 2.16 14.21
C GLU A 22 -0.90 2.60 12.77
N ARG A 23 -1.87 3.29 12.17
CA ARG A 23 -1.72 3.87 10.83
C ARG A 23 -0.86 5.13 10.92
N SER A 24 -0.10 5.41 9.87
CA SER A 24 0.76 6.60 9.84
C SER A 24 -0.08 7.87 9.66
N THR A 25 0.48 9.02 10.01
CA THR A 25 -0.13 10.34 9.71
C THR A 25 -0.34 10.54 8.21
N ASP A 26 0.44 9.89 7.35
CA ASP A 26 0.23 9.91 5.89
C ASP A 26 -1.11 9.27 5.46
N ASP A 27 -1.75 8.49 6.33
CA ASP A 27 -3.07 7.92 6.10
C ASP A 27 -4.20 8.88 6.51
N GLU A 28 -3.90 10.09 6.98
CA GLU A 28 -4.89 11.08 7.34
C GLU A 28 -5.23 12.00 6.17
N CYS A 29 -6.51 12.38 6.08
CA CYS A 29 -6.93 13.42 5.16
C CYS A 29 -6.28 14.74 5.57
N PRO A 30 -5.52 15.41 4.69
CA PRO A 30 -4.78 16.63 5.05
C PRO A 30 -5.68 17.85 5.30
N ILE A 31 -6.98 17.73 5.07
CA ILE A 31 -7.98 18.80 5.28
C ILE A 31 -8.65 18.67 6.64
N CYS A 32 -9.09 17.45 7.01
CA CYS A 32 -9.83 17.23 8.26
C CYS A 32 -9.06 16.43 9.31
N SER A 33 -7.82 16.01 9.04
CA SER A 33 -6.95 15.23 9.94
C SER A 33 -7.60 13.95 10.46
N ARG A 34 -8.53 13.37 9.69
CA ARG A 34 -9.16 12.08 9.98
C ARG A 34 -8.52 11.00 9.14
N LEU A 35 -8.34 9.82 9.71
CA LEU A 35 -7.88 8.65 8.96
C LEU A 35 -8.78 8.38 7.75
N LEU A 36 -8.15 8.24 6.58
CA LEU A 36 -8.80 7.85 5.34
C LEU A 36 -9.36 6.44 5.49
N PRO A 37 -10.62 6.16 5.09
CA PRO A 37 -11.12 4.79 5.07
C PRO A 37 -10.22 3.90 4.20
N LEU A 38 -10.11 2.61 4.54
CA LEU A 38 -9.31 1.67 3.77
C LEU A 38 -9.94 1.33 2.40
N GLU A 39 -11.25 1.55 2.27
CA GLU A 39 -11.98 1.38 1.02
C GLU A 39 -11.52 2.41 -0.03
N ASP A 40 -11.01 1.92 -1.17
CA ASP A 40 -10.46 2.74 -2.27
C ASP A 40 -11.46 3.75 -2.85
N ASN A 41 -12.76 3.51 -2.70
CA ASN A 41 -13.83 4.38 -3.20
C ASN A 41 -14.25 5.49 -2.21
N LYS A 42 -13.51 5.71 -1.11
CA LYS A 42 -13.82 6.74 -0.09
C LYS A 42 -12.82 7.87 -0.03
N TRP A 43 -11.79 7.83 -0.86
CA TRP A 43 -10.75 8.84 -0.95
C TRP A 43 -10.39 9.12 -2.41
N MET A 44 -9.67 10.21 -2.64
CA MET A 44 -9.26 10.66 -3.96
C MET A 44 -7.84 11.20 -3.89
N LEU A 45 -6.96 10.65 -4.73
CA LEU A 45 -5.61 11.18 -4.93
C LEU A 45 -5.70 12.43 -5.80
N GLN A 46 -5.17 13.53 -5.29
CA GLN A 46 -5.04 14.78 -6.02
C GLN A 46 -3.68 14.80 -6.72
N THR A 47 -3.64 14.51 -8.03
CA THR A 47 -2.41 14.36 -8.82
C THR A 47 -1.56 15.63 -8.88
N CYS A 48 -2.17 16.80 -8.84
CA CYS A 48 -1.46 18.08 -8.76
C CYS A 48 -0.55 18.21 -7.53
N CYS A 49 -0.94 17.64 -6.38
CA CYS A 49 -0.20 17.73 -5.12
C CYS A 49 0.27 16.40 -4.53
N MET A 50 -0.11 15.28 -5.15
CA MET A 50 0.06 13.91 -4.64
C MET A 50 -0.45 13.72 -3.22
N LYS A 51 -1.50 14.46 -2.84
CA LYS A 51 -2.17 14.31 -1.54
C LYS A 51 -3.48 13.57 -1.72
N THR A 52 -3.71 12.62 -0.83
CA THR A 52 -4.95 11.86 -0.80
C THR A 52 -5.94 12.53 0.16
N THR A 53 -7.08 12.94 -0.36
CA THR A 53 -8.15 13.58 0.41
C THR A 53 -9.32 12.62 0.58
N CYS A 54 -10.00 12.65 1.72
CA CYS A 54 -11.26 11.90 1.84
C CYS A 54 -12.31 12.51 0.90
N LEU A 55 -13.20 11.67 0.38
CA LEU A 55 -14.24 12.14 -0.53
C LEU A 55 -15.13 13.20 0.11
N GLY A 56 -15.42 13.08 1.41
CA GLY A 56 -16.20 14.10 2.14
C GLY A 56 -15.61 15.51 2.00
N CYS A 57 -14.30 15.66 2.24
CA CYS A 57 -13.62 16.95 2.06
C CYS A 57 -13.53 17.34 0.58
N ALA A 58 -13.27 16.38 -0.32
CA ALA A 58 -13.21 16.64 -1.75
C ALA A 58 -14.56 17.11 -2.33
N TYR A 59 -15.68 16.66 -1.78
CA TYR A 59 -17.04 17.08 -2.19
C TYR A 59 -17.44 18.44 -1.59
N GLN A 60 -17.08 18.71 -0.33
CA GLN A 60 -17.41 19.97 0.35
C GLN A 60 -16.77 21.20 -0.32
N THR A 61 -15.62 21.02 -0.97
CA THR A 61 -14.88 22.09 -1.65
C THR A 61 -15.27 22.27 -3.12
N ARG A 62 -16.24 21.50 -3.66
CA ARG A 62 -16.63 21.54 -5.09
C ARG A 62 -17.40 22.79 -5.54
N MET A 63 -17.25 23.91 -4.85
CA MET A 63 -17.65 25.21 -5.44
C MET A 63 -16.57 25.78 -6.37
N SER A 64 -15.41 25.13 -6.50
CA SER A 64 -14.33 25.47 -7.43
C SER A 64 -13.86 24.23 -8.19
N ASP A 65 -13.56 24.35 -9.48
CA ASP A 65 -12.90 23.32 -10.33
C ASP A 65 -11.42 23.09 -9.93
N ASP A 66 -11.06 23.43 -8.69
CA ASP A 66 -9.71 23.41 -8.17
C ASP A 66 -9.52 22.26 -7.17
N CYS A 67 -8.26 21.89 -6.96
CA CYS A 67 -7.86 20.91 -5.97
C CYS A 67 -8.22 21.39 -4.56
N PRO A 68 -8.88 20.54 -3.73
CA PRO A 68 -9.31 20.89 -2.37
C PRO A 68 -8.15 21.19 -1.41
N PHE A 69 -6.92 20.79 -1.74
CA PHE A 69 -5.75 20.96 -0.89
C PHE A 69 -4.85 22.11 -1.37
N CYS A 70 -4.35 22.05 -2.61
CA CYS A 70 -3.39 23.03 -3.13
C CYS A 70 -4.02 24.14 -3.99
N ARG A 71 -5.34 24.09 -4.27
CA ARG A 71 -6.08 25.05 -5.11
C ARG A 71 -5.57 25.18 -6.56
N ALA A 72 -4.79 24.22 -7.05
CA ALA A 72 -4.46 24.14 -8.47
C ALA A 72 -5.69 23.72 -9.28
N PRO A 73 -5.88 24.21 -10.51
CA PRO A 73 -6.99 23.77 -11.36
C PRO A 73 -6.92 22.26 -11.59
N ASN A 74 -8.05 21.58 -11.54
CA ASN A 74 -8.13 20.15 -11.81
C ASN A 74 -7.91 19.93 -13.32
N ALA A 75 -7.05 18.97 -13.66
CA ALA A 75 -6.86 18.57 -15.04
C ALA A 75 -8.14 17.92 -15.58
N VAL A 76 -8.52 18.26 -16.80
CA VAL A 76 -9.72 17.72 -17.46
C VAL A 76 -9.41 16.40 -18.16
N SER A 77 -8.13 16.18 -18.50
CA SER A 77 -7.62 14.98 -19.17
C SER A 77 -6.31 14.50 -18.56
N TYR A 78 -5.93 13.25 -18.89
CA TYR A 78 -4.66 12.71 -18.42
C TYR A 78 -3.46 13.39 -19.08
N GLU A 79 -3.58 13.73 -20.36
CA GLU A 79 -2.54 14.39 -21.15
C GLU A 79 -2.14 15.73 -20.54
N GLU A 80 -3.10 16.47 -19.97
CA GLU A 80 -2.86 17.72 -19.24
C GLU A 80 -2.18 17.51 -17.89
N ASP A 81 -2.48 16.40 -17.22
CA ASP A 81 -1.96 16.11 -15.88
C ASP A 81 -0.57 15.47 -15.91
N PHE A 82 -0.25 14.74 -16.99
CA PHE A 82 1.00 14.02 -17.16
C PHE A 82 2.26 14.88 -16.94
N PRO A 83 2.38 16.11 -17.46
CA PRO A 83 3.53 16.98 -17.18
C PRO A 83 3.73 17.24 -15.68
N THR A 84 2.65 17.40 -14.93
CA THR A 84 2.69 17.64 -13.48
C THR A 84 3.14 16.38 -12.74
N ILE A 85 2.59 15.22 -13.10
CA ILE A 85 2.99 13.92 -12.55
C ILE A 85 4.47 13.66 -12.85
N LYS A 86 4.90 13.88 -14.09
CA LYS A 86 6.28 13.68 -14.52
C LYS A 86 7.24 14.57 -13.73
N LYS A 87 6.94 15.86 -13.56
CA LYS A 87 7.74 16.76 -12.74
C LYS A 87 7.94 16.24 -11.31
N ARG A 88 6.90 15.62 -10.72
CA ARG A 88 6.98 15.00 -9.38
C ARG A 88 7.83 13.72 -9.36
N VAL A 89 7.69 12.88 -10.40
CA VAL A 89 8.55 11.70 -10.61
C VAL A 89 10.02 12.10 -10.75
N ASP A 90 10.31 13.18 -11.47
CA ASP A 90 11.66 13.68 -11.72
C ASP A 90 12.33 14.17 -10.42
N VAL A 91 11.58 14.81 -9.51
CA VAL A 91 12.08 15.21 -8.19
C VAL A 91 12.04 14.10 -7.13
N GLY A 92 11.61 12.89 -7.51
CA GLY A 92 11.64 11.74 -6.60
C GLY A 92 10.47 11.64 -5.62
N ASP A 93 9.30 12.20 -5.94
CA ASP A 93 8.10 12.05 -5.11
C ASP A 93 7.64 10.56 -5.11
N PRO A 94 7.71 9.84 -3.98
CA PRO A 94 7.41 8.41 -3.93
C PRO A 94 5.95 8.10 -4.27
N VAL A 95 5.01 9.02 -4.00
CA VAL A 95 3.60 8.85 -4.31
C VAL A 95 3.37 9.00 -5.81
N ALA A 96 4.01 9.97 -6.45
CA ALA A 96 3.95 10.15 -7.90
C ALA A 96 4.55 8.96 -8.66
N ILE A 97 5.72 8.49 -8.21
CA ILE A 97 6.39 7.33 -8.82
C ILE A 97 5.51 6.08 -8.68
N HIS A 98 4.93 5.85 -7.49
CA HIS A 98 3.99 4.77 -7.26
C HIS A 98 2.75 4.89 -8.17
N TYR A 99 2.16 6.08 -8.27
CA TYR A 99 0.99 6.33 -9.12
C TYR A 99 1.28 6.05 -10.60
N LEU A 100 2.45 6.47 -11.09
CA LEU A 100 2.87 6.19 -12.46
C LEU A 100 3.11 4.69 -12.68
N GLY A 101 3.75 4.02 -11.71
CA GLY A 101 3.92 2.57 -11.72
C GLY A 101 2.58 1.84 -11.82
N ASP A 102 1.62 2.17 -10.95
CA ASP A 102 0.27 1.59 -10.95
C ASP A 102 -0.49 1.85 -12.26
N SER A 103 -0.28 3.01 -12.88
CA SER A 103 -0.90 3.36 -14.16
C SER A 103 -0.38 2.49 -15.31
N TYR A 104 0.94 2.29 -15.41
CA TYR A 104 1.54 1.33 -16.37
C TYR A 104 1.15 -0.12 -16.05
N MET A 105 0.99 -0.44 -14.77
CA MET A 105 0.57 -1.76 -14.32
C MET A 105 -0.83 -2.05 -14.91
N LYS A 106 -1.80 -1.18 -14.67
CA LYS A 106 -3.19 -1.41 -15.04
C LYS A 106 -3.54 -1.04 -16.48
N GLY A 107 -2.67 -0.30 -17.18
CA GLY A 107 -2.99 0.25 -18.50
C GLY A 107 -4.13 1.28 -18.42
N ILE A 108 -4.09 2.14 -17.42
CA ILE A 108 -5.09 3.19 -17.16
C ILE A 108 -4.46 4.56 -17.32
N ASN A 109 -5.28 5.62 -17.24
CA ASN A 109 -4.77 7.00 -17.25
C ASN A 109 -3.91 7.26 -18.49
N GLY A 110 -4.39 6.91 -19.69
CA GLY A 110 -3.68 7.17 -20.95
C GLY A 110 -2.44 6.31 -21.22
N PHE A 111 -2.10 5.34 -20.38
CA PHE A 111 -0.99 4.42 -20.64
C PHE A 111 -1.44 3.06 -21.12
N GLU A 112 -0.66 2.51 -22.05
CA GLU A 112 -0.70 1.09 -22.34
C GLU A 112 -0.04 0.30 -21.21
N ARG A 113 -0.50 -0.94 -21.02
CA ARG A 113 0.02 -1.84 -20.01
C ARG A 113 1.48 -2.19 -20.30
N ASP A 114 2.37 -1.87 -19.37
CA ASP A 114 3.82 -2.15 -19.43
C ASP A 114 4.30 -2.63 -18.06
N VAL A 115 4.28 -3.96 -17.89
CA VAL A 115 4.58 -4.60 -16.60
C VAL A 115 6.04 -4.42 -16.17
N PRO A 116 7.06 -4.66 -17.03
CA PRO A 116 8.46 -4.43 -16.64
C PRO A 116 8.71 -3.00 -16.16
N LYS A 117 8.19 -2.01 -16.88
CA LYS A 117 8.32 -0.60 -16.48
C LYS A 117 7.58 -0.28 -15.18
N ALA A 118 6.39 -0.86 -14.99
CA ALA A 118 5.65 -0.71 -13.75
C ALA A 118 6.41 -1.27 -12.55
N VAL A 119 7.04 -2.45 -12.70
CA VAL A 119 7.89 -3.05 -11.65
C VAL A 119 9.06 -2.13 -11.30
N GLU A 120 9.79 -1.62 -12.29
CA GLU A 120 10.91 -0.70 -12.08
C GLU A 120 10.48 0.54 -11.27
N LEU A 121 9.36 1.16 -11.65
CA LEU A 121 8.82 2.32 -10.95
C LEU A 121 8.39 1.98 -9.53
N LEU A 122 7.71 0.85 -9.32
CA LEU A 122 7.30 0.41 -7.99
C LEU A 122 8.51 0.09 -7.11
N GLU A 123 9.55 -0.55 -7.63
CA GLU A 123 10.81 -0.79 -6.90
C GLU A 123 11.49 0.52 -6.52
N ARG A 124 11.51 1.51 -7.42
CA ARG A 124 12.02 2.85 -7.12
C ARG A 124 11.20 3.55 -6.02
N ALA A 125 9.87 3.49 -6.08
CA ALA A 125 9.01 4.06 -5.05
C ALA A 125 9.18 3.36 -3.69
N ALA A 126 9.33 2.03 -3.70
CA ALA A 126 9.60 1.23 -2.52
C ALA A 126 10.95 1.58 -1.89
N ALA A 127 12.00 1.77 -2.69
CA ALA A 127 13.31 2.23 -2.23
C ALA A 127 13.27 3.62 -1.56
N LEU A 128 12.31 4.46 -1.94
CA LEU A 128 12.03 5.76 -1.31
C LEU A 128 11.10 5.66 -0.08
N GLY A 129 10.73 4.45 0.34
CA GLY A 129 9.92 4.19 1.54
C GLY A 129 8.41 4.16 1.32
N SER A 130 7.92 4.13 0.07
CA SER A 130 6.49 4.02 -0.22
C SER A 130 5.92 2.69 0.25
N LYS A 131 5.15 2.70 1.34
CA LYS A 131 4.46 1.51 1.86
C LYS A 131 3.39 0.99 0.89
N GLU A 132 2.78 1.86 0.09
CA GLU A 132 1.88 1.51 -1.01
C GLU A 132 2.60 0.71 -2.09
N ALA A 133 3.78 1.16 -2.52
CA ALA A 133 4.58 0.43 -3.51
C ALA A 133 5.05 -0.93 -2.98
N HIS A 134 5.46 -1.01 -1.72
CA HIS A 134 5.74 -2.29 -1.07
C HIS A 134 4.52 -3.22 -1.04
N LEU A 135 3.32 -2.72 -0.73
CA LEU A 135 2.10 -3.54 -0.82
C LEU A 135 1.89 -4.06 -2.24
N GLN A 136 2.01 -3.20 -3.26
CA GLN A 136 1.80 -3.60 -4.66
C GLN A 136 2.82 -4.64 -5.14
N LEU A 137 4.11 -4.46 -4.85
CA LEU A 137 5.15 -5.45 -5.17
C LEU A 137 4.89 -6.78 -4.46
N GLY A 138 4.48 -6.75 -3.19
CA GLY A 138 4.11 -7.97 -2.47
C GLY A 138 2.95 -8.71 -3.14
N VAL A 139 1.91 -7.97 -3.55
CA VAL A 139 0.75 -8.52 -4.25
C VAL A 139 1.12 -9.09 -5.62
N LEU A 140 2.03 -8.42 -6.33
CA LEU A 140 2.53 -8.83 -7.62
C LEU A 140 3.31 -10.15 -7.56
N PHE A 141 4.26 -10.28 -6.63
CA PHE A 141 5.09 -11.49 -6.50
C PHE A 141 4.37 -12.69 -5.86
N ASP A 142 3.22 -12.48 -5.20
CA ASP A 142 2.44 -13.53 -4.54
C ASP A 142 1.23 -14.01 -5.35
N ARG A 143 0.30 -13.09 -5.68
CA ARG A 143 -1.03 -13.43 -6.21
C ARG A 143 -1.14 -13.31 -7.71
N PHE A 144 -0.56 -12.26 -8.27
CA PHE A 144 -0.79 -11.88 -9.66
C PHE A 144 0.40 -12.18 -10.57
N SER A 145 1.44 -12.85 -10.10
CA SER A 145 2.66 -13.06 -10.88
C SER A 145 2.36 -13.67 -12.26
N VAL A 146 1.50 -14.70 -12.31
CA VAL A 146 1.09 -15.37 -13.55
C VAL A 146 0.31 -14.46 -14.51
N ASP A 147 -0.70 -13.73 -14.02
CA ASP A 147 -1.53 -12.84 -14.85
C ASP A 147 -0.75 -11.64 -15.42
N TRP A 148 0.47 -11.44 -14.91
CA TRP A 148 1.36 -10.32 -15.21
C TRP A 148 2.65 -10.77 -15.90
N GLY A 149 2.80 -12.07 -16.16
CA GLY A 149 3.98 -12.61 -16.83
C GLY A 149 5.27 -12.53 -16.01
N ILE A 150 5.15 -12.55 -14.68
CA ILE A 150 6.26 -12.49 -13.73
C ILE A 150 6.35 -13.82 -12.98
N ASP A 151 7.57 -14.24 -12.67
CA ASP A 151 7.79 -15.40 -11.82
C ASP A 151 7.31 -15.15 -10.39
N LYS A 152 6.60 -16.14 -9.84
CA LYS A 152 6.16 -16.10 -8.44
C LYS A 152 7.38 -16.15 -7.52
N ASP A 153 7.48 -15.21 -6.60
CA ASP A 153 8.54 -15.17 -5.58
C ASP A 153 7.95 -14.81 -4.22
N LEU A 154 7.55 -15.84 -3.48
CA LEU A 154 6.93 -15.67 -2.17
C LEU A 154 7.88 -15.03 -1.15
N ALA A 155 9.19 -15.29 -1.24
CA ALA A 155 10.17 -14.73 -0.31
C ALA A 155 10.29 -13.21 -0.50
N ARG A 156 10.36 -12.75 -1.75
CA ARG A 156 10.28 -11.31 -2.07
C ARG A 156 8.96 -10.72 -1.62
N ALA A 157 7.85 -11.39 -1.88
CA ALA A 157 6.53 -10.92 -1.48
C ALA A 157 6.43 -10.69 0.04
N VAL A 158 6.86 -11.68 0.84
CA VAL A 158 6.91 -11.59 2.30
C VAL A 158 7.77 -10.42 2.75
N GLY A 159 8.97 -10.25 2.18
CA GLY A 159 9.84 -9.11 2.51
C GLY A 159 9.19 -7.75 2.26
N HIS A 160 8.49 -7.59 1.12
CA HIS A 160 7.76 -6.37 0.83
C HIS A 160 6.56 -6.16 1.76
N TYR A 161 5.79 -7.21 2.04
CA TYR A 161 4.67 -7.12 2.98
C TYR A 161 5.12 -6.81 4.40
N GLU A 162 6.22 -7.40 4.89
CA GLU A 162 6.76 -7.10 6.21
C GLU A 162 7.16 -5.64 6.35
N PHE A 163 7.79 -5.06 5.32
CA PHE A 163 8.15 -3.65 5.32
C PHE A 163 6.91 -2.77 5.46
N ALA A 164 5.91 -2.95 4.57
CA ALA A 164 4.68 -2.19 4.62
C ALA A 164 3.87 -2.42 5.92
N ALA A 165 3.89 -3.65 6.46
CA ALA A 165 3.27 -4.00 7.73
C ALA A 165 3.94 -3.29 8.92
N LYS A 166 5.27 -3.14 8.91
CA LYS A 166 6.01 -2.34 9.92
C LYS A 166 5.67 -0.86 9.86
N GLN A 167 5.24 -0.36 8.69
CA GLN A 167 4.76 1.01 8.45
C GLN A 167 3.23 1.17 8.67
N GLY A 168 2.54 0.16 9.22
CA GLY A 168 1.12 0.25 9.56
C GLY A 168 0.16 -0.01 8.41
N LYS A 169 0.61 -0.62 7.30
CA LYS A 169 -0.30 -0.99 6.20
C LYS A 169 -1.13 -2.22 6.57
N ALA A 170 -2.42 -2.01 6.81
CA ALA A 170 -3.37 -3.06 7.21
C ALA A 170 -3.42 -4.23 6.20
N LEU A 171 -3.58 -3.93 4.92
CA LEU A 171 -3.64 -4.96 3.87
C LEU A 171 -2.37 -5.83 3.79
N SER A 172 -1.19 -5.28 4.06
CA SER A 172 0.05 -6.05 4.11
C SER A 172 0.06 -7.02 5.30
N ARG A 173 -0.48 -6.61 6.45
CA ARG A 173 -0.71 -7.51 7.59
C ARG A 173 -1.70 -8.61 7.24
N HIS A 174 -2.81 -8.28 6.58
CA HIS A 174 -3.77 -9.27 6.10
C HIS A 174 -3.08 -10.33 5.22
N ASN A 175 -2.31 -9.89 4.22
CA ASN A 175 -1.66 -10.80 3.27
C ASN A 175 -0.63 -11.70 3.96
N LEU A 176 0.18 -11.17 4.89
CA LEU A 176 1.05 -12.02 5.73
C LEU A 176 0.25 -13.04 6.52
N GLY A 177 -0.89 -12.64 7.11
CA GLY A 177 -1.77 -13.56 7.81
C GLY A 177 -2.30 -14.69 6.91
N VAL A 178 -2.63 -14.39 5.65
CA VAL A 178 -3.06 -15.40 4.67
C VAL A 178 -1.91 -16.35 4.32
N ILE A 179 -0.70 -15.84 4.10
CA ILE A 179 0.48 -16.65 3.81
C ILE A 179 0.79 -17.60 4.98
N GLU A 180 0.83 -17.09 6.21
CA GLU A 180 1.06 -17.88 7.42
C GLU A 180 -0.06 -18.90 7.65
N HIS A 181 -1.30 -18.57 7.31
CA HIS A 181 -2.41 -19.50 7.41
C HIS A 181 -2.26 -20.66 6.42
N ASN A 182 -1.91 -20.36 5.17
CA ASN A 182 -1.75 -21.34 4.10
C ASN A 182 -0.53 -22.26 4.32
N THR A 183 0.51 -21.76 5.00
CA THR A 183 1.70 -22.55 5.37
C THR A 183 1.52 -23.38 6.65
N GLY A 184 0.40 -23.22 7.35
CA GLY A 184 0.04 -23.99 8.55
C GLY A 184 0.35 -23.31 9.88
N SER A 185 0.98 -22.13 9.87
CA SER A 185 1.33 -21.32 11.05
C SER A 185 0.14 -20.53 11.60
N LYS A 186 -0.93 -21.22 12.02
CA LYS A 186 -2.20 -20.58 12.47
C LYS A 186 -2.02 -19.53 13.58
N GLY A 187 -1.06 -19.73 14.49
CA GLY A 187 -0.78 -18.79 15.59
C GLY A 187 -0.19 -17.46 15.10
N LEU A 188 0.72 -17.50 14.12
CA LEU A 188 1.28 -16.29 13.51
C LEU A 188 0.24 -15.60 12.63
N ALA A 189 -0.52 -16.38 11.86
CA ALA A 189 -1.64 -15.88 11.06
C ALA A 189 -2.64 -15.09 11.90
N LEU A 190 -3.06 -15.62 13.04
CA LEU A 190 -3.98 -14.95 13.96
C LEU A 190 -3.41 -13.62 14.46
N LYS A 191 -2.13 -13.57 14.86
CA LYS A 191 -1.48 -12.31 15.28
C LYS A 191 -1.53 -11.25 14.17
N HIS A 192 -1.23 -11.64 12.93
CA HIS A 192 -1.29 -10.74 11.78
C HIS A 192 -2.71 -10.21 11.53
N PHE A 193 -3.71 -11.09 11.54
CA PHE A 193 -5.11 -10.69 11.36
C PHE A 193 -5.60 -9.77 12.48
N MET A 194 -5.22 -10.01 13.73
CA MET A 194 -5.60 -9.14 14.84
C MET A 194 -5.02 -7.72 14.71
N ILE A 195 -3.76 -7.59 14.29
CA ILE A 195 -3.16 -6.27 14.05
C ILE A 195 -3.86 -5.57 12.88
N SER A 196 -4.07 -6.28 11.78
CA SER A 196 -4.78 -5.75 10.60
C SER A 196 -6.19 -5.27 10.93
N ALA A 197 -6.94 -6.08 11.70
CA ALA A 197 -8.28 -5.74 12.17
C ALA A 197 -8.28 -4.48 13.06
N LYS A 198 -7.29 -4.32 13.94
CA LYS A 198 -7.12 -3.10 14.75
C LYS A 198 -6.87 -1.87 13.87
N LEU A 199 -6.21 -2.02 12.73
CA LEU A 199 -5.96 -0.94 11.76
C LEU A 199 -7.20 -0.62 10.90
N GLY A 200 -8.30 -1.37 11.04
CA GLY A 200 -9.58 -1.11 10.37
C GLY A 200 -9.94 -2.10 9.26
N ASP A 201 -9.15 -3.16 9.02
CA ASP A 201 -9.44 -4.16 7.99
C ASP A 201 -10.53 -5.14 8.47
N THR A 202 -11.73 -5.03 7.90
CA THR A 202 -12.89 -5.85 8.27
C THR A 202 -12.70 -7.32 7.91
N ASP A 203 -12.05 -7.61 6.79
CA ASP A 203 -11.82 -8.98 6.34
C ASP A 203 -10.89 -9.73 7.32
N SER A 204 -9.86 -9.06 7.83
CA SER A 204 -9.00 -9.62 8.88
C SER A 204 -9.75 -9.85 10.17
N LEU A 205 -10.74 -9.01 10.51
CA LEU A 205 -11.57 -9.24 11.70
C LEU A 205 -12.35 -10.54 11.57
N GLU A 206 -12.93 -10.82 10.40
CA GLU A 206 -13.62 -12.07 10.14
C GLU A 206 -12.66 -13.28 10.17
N LYS A 207 -11.51 -13.17 9.50
CA LYS A 207 -10.48 -14.23 9.50
C LYS A 207 -9.90 -14.51 10.89
N SER A 208 -9.75 -13.50 11.73
CA SER A 208 -9.28 -13.70 13.11
C SER A 208 -10.28 -14.53 13.94
N ARG A 209 -11.59 -14.34 13.71
CA ARG A 209 -12.65 -15.11 14.37
C ARG A 209 -12.69 -16.56 13.90
N THR A 210 -12.51 -16.83 12.60
CA THR A 210 -12.48 -18.20 12.08
C THR A 210 -11.25 -18.96 12.59
N CYS A 211 -10.07 -18.32 12.62
CA CYS A 211 -8.86 -18.92 13.17
C CYS A 211 -8.98 -19.24 14.66
N SER A 212 -9.71 -18.43 15.43
CA SER A 212 -9.91 -18.64 16.88
C SER A 212 -10.90 -19.75 17.22
N LYS A 213 -11.81 -20.12 16.30
CA LYS A 213 -12.83 -21.16 16.51
C LYS A 213 -12.39 -22.57 16.09
N GLY A 214 -11.27 -22.69 15.37
CA GLY A 214 -10.75 -23.95 14.83
C GLY A 214 -9.50 -24.47 15.54
N GLY A 215 -9.34 -24.14 16.83
CA GLY A 215 -8.25 -24.58 17.71
C GLY A 215 -8.75 -25.42 18.86
#